data_AF-A0A2I0D1W8-F1
#
_entry.id   AF-A0A2I0D1W8-F1
#
_cell.length_a   1.000
_cell.length_b   1.000
_cell.length_c   1.000
_cell.angle_alpha   90.00
_cell.angle_beta   90.00
_cell.angle_gamma   90.00
#
_symmetry.space_group_name_H-M   'P 1'
#
loop_
_entity.id
_entity.type
_entity.pdbx_description
1 polymer ?
#
loop_
_entity_poly.entity_id
_entity_poly.type
_entity_poly.pdbx_seq_one_letter_code
_entity_poly.pdbx_strand_id
1 'polypeptide(L)'
;MDDVEKGFDALMQKIEALQENEKALAGTIQENEARLLQKMASSAIPVVKIVGLNMLRKGKQDTKGEIYDPQYYPQKMIILGKSEQPAAFRPDNPSMPVVDQFCVLSEDGDFFELMYSFDGFLTDSYLNPVTAKRALEVYGYDIMFMLYRALHDYLKNEEALLASLEVVIGYVFGKKKQE
;
A
#
# COMPACT_ATOMS: atom_id res chain seq x y z
N MET A 1 -2.14 23.25 -49.15
CA MET A 1 -2.06 23.23 -47.68
C MET A 1 -1.18 24.38 -47.29
N ASP A 2 -1.77 25.34 -46.58
CA ASP A 2 -1.12 26.59 -46.18
C ASP A 2 0.05 26.29 -45.23
N ASP A 3 1.10 27.10 -45.24
CA ASP A 3 2.26 26.86 -44.38
C ASP A 3 1.91 27.02 -42.89
N VAL A 4 0.84 27.77 -42.60
CA VAL A 4 0.21 27.86 -41.27
C VAL A 4 -0.42 26.53 -40.84
N GLU A 5 -1.14 25.82 -41.72
CA GLU A 5 -1.73 24.51 -41.41
C GLU A 5 -0.65 23.47 -41.13
N LYS A 6 0.43 23.44 -41.94
CA LYS A 6 1.56 22.53 -41.69
C LYS A 6 2.24 22.82 -40.36
N GLY A 7 2.39 24.09 -39.99
CA GLY A 7 2.95 24.50 -38.70
C GLY A 7 2.08 24.06 -37.52
N PHE A 8 0.75 24.16 -37.66
CA PHE A 8 -0.22 23.69 -36.68
C PHE A 8 -0.17 22.16 -36.52
N ASP A 9 -0.16 21.40 -37.62
CA ASP A 9 -0.08 19.94 -37.59
C ASP A 9 1.22 19.45 -36.95
N ALA A 10 2.36 20.09 -37.25
CA ALA A 10 3.65 19.77 -36.64
C ALA A 10 3.68 20.05 -35.13
N LEU A 11 2.99 21.11 -34.67
CA LEU A 11 2.83 21.42 -33.25
C LEU A 11 1.98 20.36 -32.55
N MET A 12 0.86 19.95 -33.16
CA MET A 12 0.00 18.90 -32.61
C MET A 12 0.72 17.56 -32.48
N GLN A 13 1.46 17.13 -33.52
CA GLN A 13 2.29 15.93 -33.45
C GLN A 13 3.34 15.99 -32.34
N LYS A 14 3.94 17.16 -32.12
CA LYS A 14 4.93 17.35 -31.05
C LYS A 14 4.29 17.29 -29.66
N ILE A 15 3.08 17.83 -29.50
CA ILE A 15 2.32 17.73 -28.24
C ILE A 15 1.98 16.27 -27.94
N GLU A 16 1.48 15.52 -28.93
CA GLU A 16 1.16 14.10 -28.78
C GLU A 16 2.41 13.29 -28.38
N ALA A 17 3.53 13.49 -29.07
CA ALA A 17 4.79 12.81 -28.73
C ALA A 17 5.29 13.13 -27.32
N LEU A 18 5.12 14.36 -26.84
CA LEU A 18 5.48 14.73 -25.46
C LEU A 18 4.55 14.06 -24.45
N GLN A 19 3.24 13.99 -24.73
CA GLN A 19 2.28 13.32 -23.85
C GLN A 19 2.51 11.80 -23.79
N GLU A 20 2.88 11.16 -24.90
CA GLU A 20 3.25 9.74 -24.91
C GLU A 20 4.51 9.49 -24.07
N ASN A 21 5.53 10.33 -24.23
CA ASN A 21 6.76 10.25 -23.42
C ASN A 21 6.47 10.46 -21.93
N GLU A 22 5.63 11.42 -21.58
CA GLU A 22 5.21 11.67 -20.19
C GLU A 22 4.55 10.44 -19.58
N LYS A 23 3.58 9.84 -20.30
CA LYS A 23 2.90 8.61 -19.86
C LYS A 23 3.87 7.44 -19.71
N ALA A 24 4.80 7.28 -20.64
CA ALA A 24 5.81 6.21 -20.59
C ALA A 24 6.75 6.37 -19.38
N LEU A 25 7.22 7.59 -19.13
CA LEU A 25 8.07 7.91 -17.97
C LEU A 25 7.31 7.72 -16.65
N ALA A 26 6.07 8.20 -16.56
CA ALA A 26 5.21 8.01 -15.40
C ALA A 26 4.97 6.51 -15.11
N GLY A 27 4.70 5.71 -16.14
CA GLY A 27 4.56 4.26 -16.02
C GLY A 27 5.84 3.59 -15.49
N THR A 28 7.00 4.00 -16.02
CA THR A 28 8.31 3.49 -15.58
C THR A 28 8.58 3.82 -14.11
N ILE A 29 8.23 5.03 -13.67
CA ILE A 29 8.37 5.46 -12.27
C ILE A 29 7.50 4.57 -11.37
N GLN A 30 6.21 4.41 -11.69
CA GLN A 30 5.29 3.57 -10.92
C GLN A 30 5.76 2.10 -10.81
N GLU A 31 6.31 1.54 -11.90
CA GLU A 31 6.86 0.19 -11.88
C GLU A 31 8.08 0.07 -10.98
N ASN A 32 8.97 1.07 -11.00
CA ASN A 32 10.15 1.09 -10.15
C ASN A 32 9.79 1.26 -8.67
N GLU A 33 8.81 2.11 -8.35
CA GLU A 33 8.27 2.29 -7.00
C GLU A 33 7.65 0.99 -6.47
N ALA A 34 6.81 0.33 -7.28
CA ALA A 34 6.23 -0.96 -6.92
C ALA A 34 7.30 -2.03 -6.68
N ARG A 35 8.35 -2.05 -7.51
CA ARG A 35 9.48 -2.97 -7.34
C ARG A 35 10.28 -2.68 -6.08
N LEU A 36 10.48 -1.40 -5.74
CA LEU A 36 11.13 -0.99 -4.49
C LEU A 36 10.31 -1.45 -3.29
N LEU A 37 9.00 -1.17 -3.28
CA LEU A 37 8.11 -1.58 -2.21
C LEU A 37 8.11 -3.12 -2.01
N GLN A 38 8.10 -3.89 -3.11
CA GLN A 38 8.19 -5.36 -3.02
C GLN A 38 9.53 -5.84 -2.44
N LYS A 39 10.64 -5.17 -2.77
CA LYS A 39 11.94 -5.48 -2.15
C LYS A 39 11.94 -5.17 -0.66
N MET A 40 11.39 -4.03 -0.26
CA MET A 40 11.23 -3.68 1.15
C MET A 40 10.37 -4.71 1.90
N ALA A 41 9.29 -5.18 1.29
CA ALA A 41 8.44 -6.23 1.86
C ALA A 41 9.22 -7.53 2.10
N SER A 42 10.06 -7.91 1.13
CA SER A 42 10.93 -9.09 1.25
C SER A 42 11.93 -8.94 2.41
N SER A 43 12.55 -7.77 2.57
CA SER A 43 13.43 -7.46 3.70
C SER A 43 12.69 -7.39 5.04
N ALA A 44 11.39 -7.10 5.03
CA ALA A 44 10.58 -6.96 6.24
C ALA A 44 10.02 -8.27 6.80
N ILE A 45 10.05 -9.37 6.04
CA ILE A 45 9.62 -10.71 6.49
C ILE A 45 10.09 -11.06 7.91
N PRO A 46 11.40 -10.97 8.26
CA PRO A 46 11.85 -11.26 9.62
C PRO A 46 11.27 -10.31 10.67
N VAL A 47 11.05 -9.04 10.32
CA VAL A 47 10.42 -8.05 11.21
C VAL A 47 8.97 -8.44 11.48
N VAL A 48 8.18 -8.76 10.44
CA VAL A 48 6.76 -9.15 10.60
C VAL A 48 6.61 -10.40 11.46
N LYS A 49 7.53 -11.36 11.36
CA LYS A 49 7.53 -12.56 12.24
C LYS A 49 7.70 -12.21 13.72
N ILE A 50 8.46 -11.15 14.02
CA ILE A 50 8.73 -10.70 15.39
C ILE A 50 7.56 -9.86 15.92
N VAL A 51 7.12 -8.86 15.16
CA VAL A 51 6.21 -7.80 15.65
C VAL A 51 4.79 -7.89 15.12
N GLY A 52 4.55 -8.73 14.12
CA GLY A 52 3.25 -8.89 13.48
C GLY A 52 2.21 -9.50 14.42
N LEU A 53 0.95 -9.14 14.16
CA LEU A 53 -0.23 -9.54 14.91
C LEU A 53 -1.07 -10.51 14.08
N ASN A 54 -1.77 -11.41 14.76
CA ASN A 54 -2.81 -12.21 14.12
C ASN A 54 -4.05 -11.34 13.97
N MET A 55 -4.45 -11.06 12.73
CA MET A 55 -5.57 -10.16 12.43
C MET A 55 -6.91 -10.85 12.65
N LEU A 56 -7.92 -10.11 13.13
CA LEU A 56 -9.25 -10.66 13.38
C LEU A 56 -9.86 -11.09 12.03
N ARG A 57 -10.18 -12.38 11.92
CA ARG A 57 -10.92 -12.91 10.78
C ARG A 57 -12.41 -12.72 10.97
N LYS A 58 -12.90 -13.11 12.14
CA LYS A 58 -14.32 -13.12 12.50
C LYS A 58 -14.49 -13.06 14.01
N GLY A 59 -15.51 -12.38 14.51
CA GLY A 59 -15.84 -12.33 15.93
C GLY A 59 -17.25 -11.79 16.13
N LYS A 60 -17.90 -12.20 17.22
CA LYS A 60 -19.18 -11.61 17.60
C LYS A 60 -18.93 -10.37 18.44
N GLN A 61 -19.79 -9.37 18.31
CA GLN A 61 -19.70 -8.13 19.05
C GLN A 61 -20.88 -8.04 20.02
N ASP A 62 -20.61 -7.72 21.28
CA ASP A 62 -21.66 -7.51 22.27
C ASP A 62 -22.27 -6.10 22.20
N THR A 63 -23.24 -5.79 23.07
CA THR A 63 -23.89 -4.47 23.10
C THR A 63 -22.97 -3.33 23.55
N LYS A 64 -21.79 -3.63 24.08
CA LYS A 64 -20.77 -2.66 24.50
C LYS A 64 -19.68 -2.46 23.43
N GLY A 65 -19.69 -3.28 22.39
CA GLY A 65 -18.69 -3.25 21.33
C GLY A 65 -17.50 -4.19 21.56
N GLU A 66 -17.54 -5.03 22.60
CA GLU A 66 -16.48 -5.98 22.88
C GLU A 66 -16.61 -7.21 21.99
N ILE A 67 -15.47 -7.65 21.42
CA ILE A 67 -15.42 -8.85 20.58
C ILE A 67 -15.29 -10.09 21.46
N TYR A 68 -16.16 -11.07 21.24
CA TYR A 68 -16.12 -12.41 21.83
C TYR A 68 -16.17 -13.50 20.76
N ASP A 69 -15.79 -14.72 21.14
CA ASP A 69 -15.54 -15.85 20.23
C ASP A 69 -14.65 -15.48 19.00
N PRO A 70 -13.48 -14.82 19.20
CA PRO A 70 -12.69 -14.35 18.08
C PRO A 70 -12.00 -15.50 17.34
N GLN A 71 -11.98 -15.38 16.01
CA GLN A 71 -11.19 -16.19 15.10
C GLN A 71 -10.21 -15.28 14.40
N TYR A 72 -8.95 -15.69 14.34
CA TYR A 72 -7.88 -14.91 13.74
C TYR A 72 -7.33 -15.60 12.48
N TYR A 73 -6.76 -14.81 11.57
CA TYR A 73 -5.92 -15.37 10.53
C TYR A 73 -4.67 -16.02 11.17
N PRO A 74 -4.21 -17.17 10.67
CA PRO A 74 -3.07 -17.87 11.23
C PRO A 74 -1.74 -17.13 10.98
N GLN A 75 -1.67 -16.39 9.86
CA GLN A 75 -0.48 -15.64 9.49
C GLN A 75 -0.39 -14.32 10.27
N LYS A 76 0.81 -13.97 10.72
CA LYS A 76 1.09 -12.66 11.30
C LYS A 76 1.12 -11.59 10.22
N MET A 77 0.66 -10.40 10.57
CA MET A 77 0.68 -9.24 9.68
C MET A 77 1.02 -7.96 10.44
N ILE A 78 1.58 -6.98 9.74
CA ILE A 78 1.67 -5.59 10.22
C ILE A 78 0.74 -4.70 9.40
N ILE A 79 0.15 -3.69 10.04
CA ILE A 79 -0.64 -2.66 9.36
C ILE A 79 0.31 -1.60 8.83
N LEU A 80 0.22 -1.32 7.54
CA LEU A 80 1.01 -0.29 6.86
C LEU A 80 0.23 1.01 6.64
N GLY A 81 -1.09 0.91 6.51
CA GLY A 81 -1.94 2.09 6.28
C GLY A 81 -3.42 1.76 6.42
N LYS A 82 -4.22 2.79 6.67
CA LYS A 82 -5.68 2.74 6.67
C LYS A 82 -6.19 3.49 5.43
N SER A 83 -7.24 2.97 4.80
CA SER A 83 -7.90 3.69 3.71
C SER A 83 -8.81 4.77 4.29
N GLU A 84 -8.66 6.00 3.82
CA GLU A 84 -9.58 7.11 4.11
C GLU A 84 -10.93 6.94 3.39
N GLN A 85 -10.93 6.21 2.27
CA GLN A 85 -12.12 5.89 1.48
C GLN A 85 -12.19 4.37 1.29
N PRO A 86 -12.68 3.62 2.29
CA PRO A 86 -12.91 2.19 2.15
C PRO A 86 -13.80 1.89 0.95
N ALA A 87 -13.57 0.74 0.30
CA ALA A 87 -14.46 0.28 -0.77
C ALA A 87 -15.89 0.15 -0.25
N ALA A 88 -16.90 0.45 -1.06
CA ALA A 88 -18.28 0.40 -0.58
C ALA A 88 -18.69 -1.01 -0.09
N PHE A 89 -18.19 -2.06 -0.77
CA PHE A 89 -18.54 -3.45 -0.48
C PHE A 89 -17.33 -4.37 -0.68
N ARG A 90 -17.39 -5.55 -0.04
CA ARG A 90 -16.35 -6.56 -0.18
C ARG A 90 -16.35 -7.18 -1.60
N PRO A 91 -15.16 -7.46 -2.18
CA PRO A 91 -15.04 -8.12 -3.47
C PRO A 91 -15.61 -9.55 -3.50
N ASP A 92 -15.53 -10.28 -2.39
CA ASP A 92 -16.04 -11.65 -2.29
C ASP A 92 -17.55 -11.71 -1.99
N ASN A 93 -18.10 -10.65 -1.39
CA ASN A 93 -19.52 -10.55 -1.08
C ASN A 93 -20.02 -9.10 -1.18
N PRO A 94 -20.64 -8.71 -2.32
CA PRO A 94 -21.17 -7.37 -2.52
C PRO A 94 -22.30 -6.97 -1.56
N SER A 95 -22.90 -7.90 -0.81
CA SER A 95 -23.91 -7.59 0.21
C SER A 95 -23.31 -7.20 1.56
N MET A 96 -21.97 -7.21 1.70
CA MET A 96 -21.27 -6.86 2.93
C MET A 96 -20.55 -5.52 2.78
N PRO A 97 -21.06 -4.43 3.39
CA PRO A 97 -20.41 -3.13 3.37
C PRO A 97 -19.08 -3.18 4.12
N VAL A 98 -18.06 -2.48 3.62
CA VAL A 98 -16.77 -2.37 4.31
C VAL A 98 -16.81 -1.16 5.23
N VAL A 99 -16.54 -1.39 6.51
CA VAL A 99 -16.50 -0.34 7.54
C VAL A 99 -15.08 0.16 7.78
N ASP A 100 -14.09 -0.73 7.66
CA ASP A 100 -12.67 -0.40 7.77
C ASP A 100 -11.87 -1.19 6.75
N GLN A 101 -10.87 -0.55 6.14
CA GLN A 101 -9.99 -1.17 5.16
C GLN A 101 -8.54 -0.78 5.45
N PHE A 102 -7.65 -1.77 5.55
CA PHE A 102 -6.24 -1.59 5.90
C PHE A 102 -5.33 -2.25 4.88
N CYS A 103 -4.22 -1.58 4.53
CA CYS A 103 -3.11 -2.23 3.87
C CYS A 103 -2.29 -2.97 4.91
N VAL A 104 -2.09 -4.27 4.71
CA VAL A 104 -1.29 -5.11 5.60
C VAL A 104 -0.23 -5.88 4.83
N LEU A 105 0.90 -6.14 5.50
CA LEU A 105 1.97 -6.99 5.00
C LEU A 105 2.05 -8.25 5.86
N SER A 106 2.00 -9.43 5.23
CA SER A 106 2.11 -10.72 5.91
C SER A 106 3.55 -11.09 6.25
N GLU A 107 3.69 -12.09 7.13
CA GLU A 107 4.99 -12.70 7.45
C GLU A 107 5.61 -13.52 6.32
N ASP A 108 4.92 -13.65 5.18
CA ASP A 108 5.42 -14.25 3.95
C ASP A 108 5.86 -13.20 2.91
N GLY A 109 5.65 -11.90 3.20
CA GLY A 109 6.03 -10.79 2.32
C GLY A 109 4.96 -10.40 1.31
N ASP A 110 3.72 -10.86 1.51
CA ASP A 110 2.58 -10.59 0.63
C ASP A 110 1.73 -9.42 1.16
N PHE A 111 1.27 -8.58 0.23
CA PHE A 111 0.38 -7.47 0.54
C PHE A 111 -1.09 -7.89 0.44
N PHE A 112 -1.88 -7.40 1.40
CA PHE A 112 -3.33 -7.58 1.39
C PHE A 112 -4.05 -6.28 1.75
N GLU A 113 -5.26 -6.14 1.24
CA GLU A 113 -6.27 -5.25 1.82
C GLU A 113 -7.13 -6.07 2.78
N LEU A 114 -6.99 -5.78 4.07
CA LEU A 114 -7.85 -6.35 5.10
C LEU A 114 -9.11 -5.49 5.23
N MET A 115 -10.25 -6.05 4.86
CA MET A 115 -11.53 -5.36 4.75
C MET A 115 -12.49 -5.90 5.81
N TYR A 116 -12.85 -5.08 6.80
CA TYR A 116 -13.81 -5.43 7.83
C TYR A 116 -15.22 -5.01 7.45
N SER A 117 -16.17 -5.85 7.81
CA SER A 117 -17.61 -5.62 7.70
C SER A 117 -18.26 -5.90 9.04
N PHE A 118 -19.36 -5.20 9.32
CA PHE A 118 -20.14 -5.39 10.53
C PHE A 118 -21.63 -5.34 10.20
N ASP A 119 -22.39 -6.34 10.66
CA ASP A 119 -23.83 -6.46 10.40
C ASP A 119 -24.72 -6.11 11.62
N GLY A 120 -24.13 -5.58 12.70
CA GLY A 120 -24.82 -5.28 13.96
C GLY A 120 -24.59 -6.32 15.05
N PHE A 121 -24.10 -7.52 14.71
CA PHE A 121 -23.79 -8.58 15.68
C PHE A 121 -22.46 -9.27 15.42
N LEU A 122 -22.07 -9.40 14.16
CA LEU A 122 -20.89 -10.12 13.72
C LEU A 122 -19.93 -9.16 13.01
N THR A 123 -18.71 -9.07 13.51
CA THR A 123 -17.59 -8.52 12.77
C THR A 123 -16.96 -9.64 11.96
N ASP A 124 -16.86 -9.43 10.65
CA ASP A 124 -16.24 -10.37 9.73
C ASP A 124 -15.26 -9.62 8.82
N SER A 125 -14.27 -10.32 8.30
CA SER A 125 -13.27 -9.69 7.43
C SER A 125 -13.01 -10.52 6.18
N TYR A 126 -12.56 -9.82 5.15
CA TYR A 126 -11.99 -10.40 3.95
C TYR A 126 -10.56 -9.94 3.79
N LEU A 127 -9.68 -10.89 3.49
CA LEU A 127 -8.27 -10.63 3.23
C LEU A 127 -8.05 -10.68 1.71
N ASN A 128 -8.11 -9.52 1.07
CA ASN A 128 -8.00 -9.37 -0.38
C ASN A 128 -6.53 -9.28 -0.79
N PRO A 129 -5.96 -10.22 -1.56
CA PRO A 129 -4.59 -10.10 -2.04
C PRO A 129 -4.42 -8.91 -2.98
N VAL A 130 -3.36 -8.13 -2.79
CA VAL A 130 -3.03 -7.00 -3.68
C VAL A 130 -1.56 -7.01 -4.07
N THR A 131 -1.26 -6.43 -5.23
CA THR A 131 0.12 -6.22 -5.65
C THR A 131 0.71 -4.98 -4.97
N ALA A 132 2.04 -4.90 -4.87
CA ALA A 132 2.72 -3.70 -4.39
C ALA A 132 2.31 -2.44 -5.20
N LYS A 133 2.12 -2.59 -6.51
CA LYS A 133 1.62 -1.50 -7.37
C LYS A 133 0.24 -1.03 -6.92
N ARG A 134 -0.70 -1.97 -6.73
CA ARG A 134 -2.05 -1.63 -6.28
C ARG A 134 -2.04 -1.01 -4.87
N ALA A 135 -1.20 -1.50 -3.98
CA ALA A 135 -1.05 -0.92 -2.65
C ALA A 135 -0.59 0.55 -2.72
N LEU A 136 0.39 0.88 -3.56
CA LEU A 136 0.83 2.27 -3.77
C LEU A 136 -0.26 3.14 -4.39
N GLU A 137 -1.02 2.63 -5.36
CA GLU A 137 -2.11 3.38 -5.99
C GLU A 137 -3.21 3.77 -4.99
N VAL A 138 -3.49 2.91 -4.00
CA VAL A 138 -4.58 3.12 -3.03
C VAL A 138 -4.11 3.91 -1.81
N TYR A 139 -2.94 3.57 -1.28
CA TYR A 139 -2.47 4.09 0.01
C TYR A 139 -1.33 5.11 -0.12
N GLY A 140 -0.86 5.35 -1.34
CA GLY A 140 0.24 6.27 -1.60
C GLY A 140 1.54 5.82 -0.95
N TYR A 141 2.41 6.78 -0.68
CA TYR A 141 3.75 6.53 -0.13
C TYR A 141 3.77 6.26 1.38
N ASP A 142 2.65 6.45 2.07
CA ASP A 142 2.56 6.25 3.52
C ASP A 142 2.92 4.81 3.90
N ILE A 143 2.48 3.83 3.12
CA ILE A 143 2.81 2.41 3.37
C ILE A 143 4.31 2.13 3.23
N MET A 144 5.01 2.85 2.34
CA MET A 144 6.45 2.71 2.15
C MET A 144 7.19 3.31 3.36
N PHE A 145 6.74 4.47 3.83
CA PHE A 145 7.27 5.10 5.04
C PHE A 145 7.05 4.25 6.29
N MET A 146 5.85 3.68 6.45
CA MET A 146 5.53 2.80 7.58
C MET A 146 6.35 1.52 7.55
N LEU A 147 6.57 0.95 6.37
CA LEU A 147 7.44 -0.21 6.20
C LEU A 147 8.90 0.13 6.54
N TYR A 148 9.41 1.28 6.06
CA TYR A 148 10.73 1.76 6.45
C TYR A 148 10.87 1.92 7.97
N ARG A 149 9.86 2.48 8.65
CA ARG A 149 9.86 2.65 10.10
C ARG A 149 9.98 1.30 10.81
N ALA A 150 9.20 0.32 10.38
CA ALA A 150 9.29 -1.04 10.91
C ALA A 150 10.68 -1.65 10.67
N LEU A 151 11.26 -1.49 9.47
CA LEU A 151 12.62 -1.96 9.19
C LEU A 151 13.66 -1.28 10.07
N HIS A 152 13.60 0.04 10.19
CA HIS A 152 14.53 0.83 11.00
C HIS A 152 14.51 0.41 12.47
N ASP A 153 13.33 0.15 13.03
CA ASP A 153 13.21 -0.13 14.46
C ASP A 153 13.63 -1.56 14.83
N TYR A 154 13.63 -2.49 13.87
CA TYR A 154 13.77 -3.91 14.14
C TYR A 154 14.88 -4.64 13.37
N LEU A 155 15.38 -4.10 12.24
CA LEU A 155 16.56 -4.66 11.55
C LEU A 155 17.85 -4.24 12.24
N LYS A 156 18.42 -5.17 13.00
CA LYS A 156 19.78 -5.04 13.55
C LYS A 156 20.78 -5.57 12.52
N ASN A 157 21.85 -4.81 12.27
CA ASN A 157 22.95 -5.12 11.34
C ASN A 157 22.74 -4.80 9.84
N GLU A 158 21.67 -4.10 9.46
CA GLU A 158 21.46 -3.63 8.08
C GLU A 158 21.58 -2.10 7.94
N GLU A 159 22.52 -1.49 8.67
CA GLU A 159 22.66 -0.03 8.77
C GLU A 159 22.86 0.66 7.42
N ALA A 160 23.63 0.05 6.52
CA ALA A 160 23.86 0.61 5.18
C ALA A 160 22.57 0.63 4.33
N LEU A 161 21.72 -0.40 4.46
CA LEU A 161 20.42 -0.45 3.79
C LEU A 161 19.48 0.61 4.37
N LEU A 162 19.41 0.70 5.70
CA LEU A 162 18.58 1.68 6.40
C LEU A 162 18.97 3.13 6.05
N ALA A 163 20.26 3.43 6.06
CA ALA A 163 20.78 4.75 5.65
C ALA A 163 20.43 5.09 4.19
N SER A 164 20.52 4.10 3.29
CA SER A 164 20.15 4.30 1.88
C SER A 164 18.65 4.55 1.71
N LEU A 165 17.81 3.80 2.42
CA LEU A 165 16.35 3.97 2.44
C LEU A 165 15.96 5.34 2.99
N GLU A 166 16.61 5.79 4.06
CA GLU A 166 16.36 7.11 4.65
C GLU A 166 16.63 8.23 3.63
N VAL A 167 17.73 8.14 2.88
CA VAL A 167 18.07 9.10 1.83
C VAL A 167 17.02 9.11 0.72
N VAL A 168 16.59 7.93 0.24
CA VAL A 168 15.56 7.83 -0.80
C VAL A 168 14.24 8.44 -0.32
N ILE A 169 13.79 8.11 0.88
CA ILE A 169 12.59 8.68 1.49
C ILE A 169 12.74 10.19 1.65
N GLY A 170 13.93 10.67 2.04
CA GLY A 170 14.24 12.11 2.13
C GLY A 170 14.01 12.84 0.81
N TYR A 171 14.40 12.24 -0.33
CA TYR A 171 14.14 12.80 -1.67
C TYR A 171 12.66 12.78 -2.04
N VAL A 172 11.95 11.69 -1.75
CA VAL A 172 10.52 11.53 -2.10
C VAL A 172 9.63 12.51 -1.33
N PHE A 173 9.86 12.67 -0.02
CA PHE A 173 9.03 13.51 0.84
C PHE A 173 9.57 14.94 1.02
N GLY A 174 10.64 15.31 0.31
CA GLY A 174 11.17 16.68 0.30
C GLY A 174 11.67 17.18 1.65
N LYS A 175 12.15 16.30 2.54
CA LYS A 175 12.76 16.75 3.80
C LYS A 175 14.03 17.52 3.47
N LYS A 176 13.96 18.86 3.51
CA LYS A 176 15.16 19.71 3.59
C LYS A 176 15.96 19.21 4.78
N LYS A 177 17.22 18.79 4.55
CA LYS A 177 18.20 18.65 5.62
C LYS A 177 18.17 19.96 6.43
N GLN A 178 17.81 19.89 7.70
CA GLN A 178 18.16 20.95 8.63
C GLN A 178 19.68 20.89 8.76
N GLU A 179 20.34 21.92 8.22
CA GLU A 179 21.77 22.21 8.44
C GLU A 179 22.04 22.53 9.90
#